data_AF-A0A2E2RH91-F1
#
_entry.id   AF-A0A2E2RH91-F1
#
_cell.length_a   1.000
_cell.length_b   1.000
_cell.length_c   1.000
_cell.angle_alpha   90.00
_cell.angle_beta   90.00
_cell.angle_gamma   90.00
#
_symmetry.space_group_name_H-M   'P 1'
#
loop_
_entity.id
_entity.type
_entity.pdbx_description
1 polymer ?
#
loop_
_entity_poly.entity_id
_entity_poly.type
_entity_poly.pdbx_seq_one_letter_code
_entity_poly.pdbx_strand_id
1 'polypeptide(L)'
;MIHDMIVVEKMGKPGVAIVSGRFDSDAVASSRAFGMPDLQWIVVPHIYRNLDPETCRTQTEDAIDELIGTLTASIDARTPDAETENNSRYEGSDRYDAILKMNQEFINDDLGDGLFLHPATPEAVAEMLTGTNLPPDHAVCDMPPGFGIATVEKIAVNAVMAGAKPEHLPVVIAAVKALSKIGGQGGKSLLMSTSPQAPLLIVNGPVTKNLGLNARSALGPGRDNQVNTIIGRAFALCFRNIGHWYPNKMDMDTIGTSRKFIQCIAENEDASPWDPFHVDQGFKANESTVSVFVTDGELDIQDQGNHTAEGLLKNLAYGSIFGTRSLQGEKGGVERLILMPPDVARPVGSQGFSKQAAKEFIHEHARGSLGKMIQYMPLEGEARVTEHWKWLENLSEQQLLDISIPVLDSPDDCYIMVVGADRAKTAVFPSGPAPVTEGIDQYMP
;
A
#
# COMPACT_ATOMS: atom_id res chain seq x y z
N MET A 1 -8.41 -16.51 5.01
CA MET A 1 -9.52 -17.48 5.00
C MET A 1 -9.68 -18.15 3.64
N ILE A 2 -10.19 -17.49 2.60
CA ILE A 2 -10.41 -18.13 1.27
C ILE A 2 -9.13 -18.68 0.67
N HIS A 3 -8.06 -17.87 0.66
CA HIS A 3 -6.72 -18.32 0.25
C HIS A 3 -6.27 -19.57 1.01
N ASP A 4 -6.39 -19.56 2.35
CA ASP A 4 -5.91 -20.66 3.19
C ASP A 4 -6.75 -21.92 2.96
N MET A 5 -8.05 -21.75 2.68
CA MET A 5 -8.93 -22.86 2.32
C MET A 5 -8.53 -23.49 0.98
N ILE A 6 -8.16 -22.68 0.00
CA ILE A 6 -7.64 -23.16 -1.29
C ILE A 6 -6.32 -23.91 -1.10
N VAL A 7 -5.46 -23.45 -0.18
CA VAL A 7 -4.24 -24.19 0.17
C VAL A 7 -4.59 -25.55 0.78
N VAL A 8 -5.59 -25.62 1.68
CA VAL A 8 -6.07 -26.88 2.28
C VAL A 8 -6.63 -27.83 1.23
N GLU A 9 -7.47 -27.34 0.30
CA GLU A 9 -8.01 -28.12 -0.82
C GLU A 9 -6.91 -28.63 -1.75
N LYS A 10 -5.91 -27.79 -2.08
CA LYS A 10 -4.73 -28.20 -2.86
C LYS A 10 -3.87 -29.26 -2.17
N MET A 11 -3.99 -29.41 -0.84
CA MET A 11 -3.37 -30.50 -0.08
C MET A 11 -4.20 -31.80 -0.10
N GLY A 12 -5.30 -31.84 -0.85
CA GLY A 12 -6.20 -33.00 -0.96
C GLY A 12 -7.13 -33.17 0.24
N LYS A 13 -7.41 -32.10 0.98
CA LYS A 13 -8.33 -32.10 2.13
C LYS A 13 -9.53 -31.20 1.83
N PRO A 14 -10.77 -31.71 1.93
CA PRO A 14 -11.96 -30.88 1.76
C PRO A 14 -11.98 -29.72 2.74
N GLY A 15 -12.30 -28.53 2.24
CA GLY A 15 -12.24 -27.28 2.97
C GLY A 15 -13.41 -26.38 2.64
N VAL A 16 -14.17 -25.98 3.66
CA VAL A 16 -15.31 -25.05 3.52
C VAL A 16 -15.07 -23.85 4.41
N ALA A 17 -15.07 -22.65 3.81
CA ALA A 17 -14.93 -21.41 4.57
C ALA A 17 -16.28 -21.00 5.19
N ILE A 18 -16.23 -20.36 6.35
CA ILE A 18 -17.41 -19.73 6.97
C ILE A 18 -17.29 -18.23 6.75
N VAL A 19 -18.12 -17.70 5.84
CA VAL A 19 -18.05 -16.33 5.37
C VAL A 19 -19.25 -15.57 5.94
N SER A 20 -19.06 -14.34 6.42
CA SER A 20 -20.23 -13.54 6.80
C SER A 20 -20.93 -12.99 5.56
N GLY A 21 -22.24 -12.79 5.57
CA GLY A 21 -23.00 -12.34 4.40
C GLY A 21 -22.52 -11.05 3.72
N ARG A 22 -21.77 -10.19 4.42
CA ARG A 22 -21.13 -8.99 3.82
C ARG A 22 -19.89 -9.28 2.96
N PHE A 23 -19.36 -10.50 3.01
CA PHE A 23 -18.12 -10.91 2.35
C PHE A 23 -18.33 -12.04 1.33
N ASP A 24 -19.59 -12.35 0.98
CA ASP A 24 -19.90 -13.39 -0.01
C ASP A 24 -19.33 -13.04 -1.40
N SER A 25 -19.48 -11.78 -1.82
CA SER A 25 -18.86 -11.24 -3.03
C SER A 25 -17.33 -11.36 -3.01
N ASP A 26 -16.71 -11.15 -1.85
CA ASP A 26 -15.26 -11.21 -1.67
C ASP A 26 -14.78 -12.66 -1.74
N ALA A 27 -15.59 -13.60 -1.24
CA ALA A 27 -15.31 -15.02 -1.35
C ALA A 27 -15.36 -15.49 -2.81
N VAL A 28 -16.35 -15.04 -3.59
CA VAL A 28 -16.41 -15.28 -5.04
C VAL A 28 -15.20 -14.67 -5.75
N ALA A 29 -14.88 -13.40 -5.46
CA ALA A 29 -13.75 -12.73 -6.09
C ALA A 29 -12.43 -13.42 -5.75
N SER A 30 -12.21 -13.72 -4.47
CA SER A 30 -11.01 -14.39 -3.96
C SER A 30 -10.86 -15.81 -4.52
N SER A 31 -11.93 -16.60 -4.63
CA SER A 31 -11.86 -17.98 -5.12
C SER A 31 -11.43 -18.04 -6.58
N ARG A 32 -11.98 -17.13 -7.41
CA ARG A 32 -11.55 -16.93 -8.80
C ARG A 32 -10.09 -16.48 -8.88
N ALA A 33 -9.75 -15.44 -8.11
CA ALA A 33 -8.43 -14.84 -8.10
C ALA A 33 -7.33 -15.85 -7.73
N PHE A 34 -7.60 -16.74 -6.77
CA PHE A 34 -6.65 -17.77 -6.30
C PHE A 34 -6.75 -19.11 -7.06
N GLY A 35 -7.49 -19.14 -8.18
CA GLY A 35 -7.50 -20.25 -9.13
C GLY A 35 -8.32 -21.47 -8.68
N MET A 36 -9.36 -21.27 -7.88
CA MET A 36 -10.32 -22.31 -7.48
C MET A 36 -11.76 -21.74 -7.48
N PRO A 37 -12.32 -21.40 -8.66
CA PRO A 37 -13.63 -20.76 -8.79
C PRO A 37 -14.82 -21.66 -8.33
N ASP A 38 -14.53 -22.93 -8.07
CA ASP A 38 -15.41 -23.95 -7.52
C ASP A 38 -15.25 -24.16 -6.01
N LEU A 39 -14.37 -23.41 -5.33
CA LEU A 39 -14.27 -23.44 -3.87
C LEU A 39 -15.64 -23.24 -3.23
N GLN A 40 -15.94 -24.02 -2.19
CA GLN A 40 -17.19 -23.91 -1.45
C GLN A 40 -17.01 -23.12 -0.14
N TRP A 41 -18.06 -22.42 0.25
CA TRP A 41 -18.17 -21.76 1.55
C TRP A 41 -19.64 -21.71 1.97
N ILE A 42 -19.86 -21.58 3.27
CA ILE A 42 -21.18 -21.30 3.84
C ILE A 42 -21.24 -19.85 4.30
N VAL A 43 -22.46 -19.30 4.34
CA VAL A 43 -22.68 -17.91 4.70
C VAL A 43 -23.37 -17.82 6.07
N VAL A 44 -22.76 -17.09 7.01
CA VAL A 44 -23.37 -16.76 8.31
C VAL A 44 -23.81 -15.29 8.36
N PRO A 45 -24.81 -14.94 9.18
CA PRO A 45 -25.36 -13.58 9.22
C PRO A 45 -24.37 -12.52 9.70
N HIS A 46 -23.50 -12.85 10.65
CA HIS A 46 -22.63 -11.89 11.32
C HIS A 46 -21.17 -12.32 11.35
N ILE A 47 -20.27 -11.35 11.24
CA ILE A 47 -18.83 -11.55 11.44
C ILE A 47 -18.64 -11.90 12.93
N TYR A 48 -17.90 -12.97 13.22
CA TYR A 48 -17.61 -13.41 14.60
C TYR A 48 -16.77 -12.41 15.42
N ARG A 49 -16.31 -11.30 14.82
CA ARG A 49 -15.49 -10.30 15.50
C ARG A 49 -16.41 -9.35 16.27
N ASN A 50 -16.22 -9.28 17.60
CA ASN A 50 -17.02 -8.47 18.52
C ASN A 50 -18.51 -8.86 18.58
N LEU A 51 -18.84 -10.10 18.20
CA LEU A 51 -20.19 -10.64 18.30
C LEU A 51 -20.36 -11.32 19.66
N ASP A 52 -21.50 -11.14 20.33
CA ASP A 52 -21.69 -11.73 21.65
C ASP A 52 -21.68 -13.27 21.59
N PRO A 53 -21.28 -13.96 22.68
CA PRO A 53 -21.13 -15.41 22.66
C PRO A 53 -22.41 -16.19 22.39
N GLU A 54 -23.59 -15.64 22.70
CA GLU A 54 -24.87 -16.29 22.45
C GLU A 54 -25.18 -16.26 20.96
N THR A 55 -25.09 -15.09 20.33
CA THR A 55 -25.28 -14.95 18.88
C THR A 55 -24.25 -15.75 18.09
N CYS A 56 -22.98 -15.82 18.53
CA CYS A 56 -21.96 -16.69 17.94
C CYS A 56 -22.40 -18.16 17.90
N ARG A 57 -22.96 -18.68 19.00
CA ARG A 57 -23.42 -20.07 19.08
C ARG A 57 -24.61 -20.29 18.16
N THR A 58 -25.65 -19.47 18.28
CA THR A 58 -26.89 -19.62 17.50
C THR A 58 -26.60 -19.64 16.00
N GLN A 59 -25.83 -18.67 15.48
CA GLN A 59 -25.54 -18.65 14.04
C GLN A 59 -24.65 -19.81 13.57
N THR A 60 -23.82 -20.38 14.47
CA THR A 60 -22.99 -21.56 14.14
C THR A 60 -23.85 -22.81 14.12
N GLU A 61 -24.75 -22.97 15.10
CA GLU A 61 -25.70 -24.08 15.19
C GLU A 61 -26.62 -24.10 13.97
N ASP A 62 -27.13 -22.94 13.55
CA ASP A 62 -27.99 -22.82 12.36
C ASP A 62 -27.27 -23.20 11.06
N ALA A 63 -25.95 -23.04 10.98
CA ALA A 63 -25.16 -23.29 9.78
C ALA A 63 -24.41 -24.64 9.78
N ILE A 64 -24.48 -25.42 10.87
CA ILE A 64 -23.63 -26.62 11.04
C ILE A 64 -23.97 -27.73 10.05
N ASP A 65 -25.26 -27.93 9.77
CA ASP A 65 -25.72 -28.97 8.85
C ASP A 65 -25.31 -28.64 7.40
N GLU A 66 -25.38 -27.36 7.02
CA GLU A 66 -24.91 -26.88 5.72
C GLU A 66 -23.39 -27.04 5.59
N LEU A 67 -22.63 -26.72 6.65
CA LEU A 67 -21.18 -26.91 6.68
C LEU A 67 -20.81 -28.38 6.46
N ILE A 68 -21.44 -29.30 7.19
CA ILE A 68 -21.20 -30.74 7.07
C ILE A 68 -21.60 -31.25 5.68
N GLY A 69 -22.76 -30.83 5.18
CA GLY A 69 -23.23 -31.18 3.84
C GLY A 69 -22.24 -30.75 2.75
N THR A 70 -21.72 -29.53 2.85
CA THR A 70 -20.76 -28.96 1.91
C THR A 70 -19.41 -29.68 1.97
N LEU A 71 -18.93 -30.05 3.16
CA LEU A 71 -17.66 -30.79 3.35
C LEU A 71 -17.72 -32.24 2.84
N THR A 72 -18.91 -32.82 2.74
CA THR A 72 -19.10 -34.25 2.44
C THR A 72 -19.67 -34.53 1.04
N ALA A 73 -20.08 -33.49 0.30
CA ALA A 73 -20.56 -33.62 -1.06
C ALA A 73 -19.41 -33.79 -2.07
N SER A 74 -19.66 -34.59 -3.11
CA SER A 74 -18.80 -34.71 -4.31
C SER A 74 -19.24 -33.66 -5.32
N ILE A 75 -18.31 -32.83 -5.81
CA ILE A 75 -18.60 -31.79 -6.81
C ILE A 75 -17.79 -32.07 -8.09
N ASP A 76 -18.46 -31.96 -9.24
CA ASP A 76 -17.80 -31.92 -10.55
C ASP A 76 -17.11 -30.57 -10.75
N ALA A 77 -15.89 -30.58 -11.28
CA ALA A 77 -15.12 -29.37 -11.57
C ALA A 77 -15.95 -28.38 -12.40
N ARG A 78 -16.04 -27.11 -11.98
CA ARG A 78 -16.62 -26.05 -12.82
C ARG A 78 -15.64 -25.79 -13.97
N THR A 79 -15.97 -26.25 -15.17
CA THR A 79 -15.20 -25.95 -16.37
C THR A 79 -15.24 -24.44 -16.63
N PRO A 80 -14.10 -23.75 -16.72
CA PRO A 80 -14.11 -22.33 -17.02
C PRO A 80 -14.44 -22.11 -18.51
N ASP A 81 -15.70 -21.81 -18.81
CA ASP A 81 -16.09 -21.18 -20.07
C ASP A 81 -15.80 -19.67 -19.96
N ALA A 82 -14.54 -19.29 -20.16
CA ALA A 82 -14.19 -17.91 -20.42
C ALA A 82 -13.72 -17.83 -21.87
N GLU A 83 -14.61 -17.41 -22.78
CA GLU A 83 -14.21 -16.94 -24.09
C GLU A 83 -13.33 -15.69 -23.91
N THR A 84 -12.02 -15.85 -24.05
CA THR A 84 -11.06 -14.74 -24.03
C THR A 84 -11.00 -14.12 -25.42
N GLU A 85 -11.99 -13.32 -25.79
CA GLU A 85 -11.75 -12.30 -26.82
C GLU A 85 -10.75 -11.30 -26.23
N ASN A 86 -9.52 -11.31 -26.74
CA ASN A 86 -8.43 -10.52 -26.20
C ASN A 86 -8.52 -9.02 -26.52
N ASN A 87 -9.51 -8.58 -27.32
CA ASN A 87 -9.65 -7.20 -27.78
C ASN A 87 -11.13 -6.81 -27.87
N SER A 88 -11.48 -5.65 -27.30
CA SER A 88 -12.79 -5.01 -27.47
C SER A 88 -12.72 -3.86 -28.49
N ARG A 89 -13.76 -3.70 -29.30
CA ARG A 89 -13.88 -2.60 -30.28
C ARG A 89 -15.07 -1.72 -29.96
N TYR A 90 -14.83 -0.41 -29.90
CA TYR A 90 -15.85 0.60 -29.62
C TYR A 90 -16.10 1.51 -30.83
N GLU A 91 -17.36 1.71 -31.18
CA GLU A 91 -17.77 2.56 -32.30
C GLU A 91 -18.57 3.78 -31.84
N GLY A 92 -18.31 4.93 -32.47
CA GLY A 92 -18.93 6.20 -32.16
C GLY A 92 -19.15 7.07 -33.39
N SER A 93 -19.92 8.13 -33.24
CA SER A 93 -20.12 9.15 -34.28
C SER A 93 -18.81 9.82 -34.70
N ASP A 94 -17.86 9.90 -33.77
CA ASP A 94 -16.45 10.22 -34.00
C ASP A 94 -15.55 9.43 -33.02
N ARG A 95 -14.25 9.71 -33.07
CA ARG A 95 -13.26 9.09 -32.17
C ARG A 95 -13.52 9.43 -30.70
N TYR A 96 -13.97 10.64 -30.39
CA TYR A 96 -14.19 11.06 -29.01
C TYR A 96 -15.39 10.31 -28.41
N ASP A 97 -16.50 10.20 -29.15
CA ASP A 97 -17.67 9.41 -28.77
C ASP A 97 -17.32 7.93 -28.54
N ALA A 98 -16.49 7.33 -29.41
CA ALA A 98 -16.03 5.96 -29.23
C ALA A 98 -15.23 5.78 -27.92
N ILE A 99 -14.35 6.74 -27.58
CA ILE A 99 -13.56 6.69 -26.34
C ILE A 99 -14.44 6.91 -25.11
N LEU A 100 -15.47 7.78 -25.18
CA LEU A 100 -16.43 7.95 -24.09
C LEU A 100 -17.21 6.68 -23.81
N LYS A 101 -17.63 5.95 -24.86
CA LYS A 101 -18.30 4.65 -24.71
C LYS A 101 -17.38 3.60 -24.08
N MET A 102 -16.13 3.51 -24.52
CA MET A 102 -15.11 2.65 -23.89
C MET A 102 -14.94 3.00 -22.41
N ASN A 103 -14.78 4.29 -22.07
CA ASN A 103 -14.63 4.72 -20.68
C ASN A 103 -15.85 4.35 -19.83
N GLN A 104 -17.06 4.51 -20.38
CA GLN A 104 -18.29 4.15 -19.66
C GLN A 104 -18.35 2.66 -19.36
N GLU A 105 -17.98 1.80 -20.30
CA GLU A 105 -17.94 0.35 -20.10
C GLU A 105 -16.85 -0.05 -19.10
N PHE A 106 -15.63 0.47 -19.26
CA PHE A 106 -14.51 0.17 -18.36
C PHE A 106 -14.79 0.59 -16.92
N ILE A 107 -15.48 1.72 -16.70
CA ILE A 107 -15.91 2.13 -15.36
C ILE A 107 -16.96 1.17 -14.79
N ASN A 108 -17.92 0.72 -15.61
CA ASN A 108 -18.93 -0.24 -15.18
C ASN A 108 -18.34 -1.61 -14.82
N ASP A 109 -17.26 -2.00 -15.50
CA ASP A 109 -16.55 -3.27 -15.29
C ASP A 109 -15.44 -3.19 -14.23
N ASP A 110 -15.39 -2.10 -13.47
CA ASP A 110 -14.35 -1.81 -12.47
C ASP A 110 -12.91 -1.69 -13.03
N LEU A 111 -12.72 -1.56 -14.35
CA LEU A 111 -11.43 -1.43 -15.03
C LEU A 111 -10.90 0.02 -15.11
N GLY A 112 -11.69 0.99 -14.63
CA GLY A 112 -11.33 2.41 -14.56
C GLY A 112 -11.31 2.97 -13.13
N ASP A 113 -10.72 4.15 -12.97
CA ASP A 113 -10.47 4.80 -11.66
C ASP A 113 -11.31 6.09 -11.45
N GLY A 114 -12.33 6.29 -12.28
CA GLY A 114 -13.15 7.50 -12.30
C GLY A 114 -12.52 8.68 -13.05
N LEU A 115 -11.31 8.53 -13.59
CA LEU A 115 -10.65 9.49 -14.47
C LEU A 115 -10.65 8.99 -15.93
N PHE A 116 -10.48 9.89 -16.88
CA PHE A 116 -10.46 9.55 -18.30
C PHE A 116 -9.31 8.58 -18.63
N LEU A 117 -9.62 7.48 -19.29
CA LEU A 117 -8.69 6.45 -19.73
C LEU A 117 -8.33 6.65 -21.20
N HIS A 118 -7.03 6.51 -21.48
CA HIS A 118 -6.55 6.42 -22.85
C HIS A 118 -6.77 5.00 -23.40
N PRO A 119 -7.23 4.83 -24.65
CA PRO A 119 -7.37 3.50 -25.23
C PRO A 119 -6.01 2.81 -25.37
N ALA A 120 -5.85 1.63 -24.77
CA ALA A 120 -4.68 0.79 -24.93
C ALA A 120 -4.76 -0.02 -26.23
N THR A 121 -4.69 0.68 -27.37
CA THR A 121 -4.67 0.00 -28.67
C THR A 121 -3.37 -0.79 -28.86
N PRO A 122 -3.34 -1.82 -29.74
CA PRO A 122 -2.12 -2.57 -30.02
C PRO A 122 -0.92 -1.69 -30.38
N GLU A 123 -1.13 -0.60 -31.13
CA GLU A 123 -0.07 0.33 -31.52
C GLU A 123 0.44 1.13 -30.32
N ALA A 124 -0.46 1.61 -29.44
CA ALA A 124 -0.08 2.35 -28.24
C ALA A 124 0.66 1.46 -27.23
N VAL A 125 0.25 0.20 -27.10
CA VAL A 125 0.96 -0.79 -26.27
C VAL A 125 2.34 -1.12 -26.86
N ALA A 126 2.43 -1.30 -28.18
CA ALA A 126 3.71 -1.52 -28.85
C ALA A 126 4.67 -0.32 -28.68
N GLU A 127 4.17 0.92 -28.76
CA GLU A 127 4.95 2.12 -28.45
C GLU A 127 5.41 2.12 -26.99
N MET A 128 4.51 1.87 -26.04
CA MET A 128 4.82 1.80 -24.61
C MET A 128 5.93 0.80 -24.30
N LEU A 129 5.89 -0.37 -24.94
CA LEU A 129 6.87 -1.46 -24.76
C LEU A 129 8.29 -1.08 -25.21
N THR A 130 8.47 -0.04 -26.03
CA THR A 130 9.81 0.48 -26.36
C THR A 130 10.55 1.07 -25.17
N GLY A 131 9.83 1.35 -24.08
CA GLY A 131 10.37 1.89 -22.83
C GLY A 131 11.13 0.89 -21.97
N THR A 132 11.20 -0.39 -22.35
CA THR A 132 11.88 -1.43 -21.57
C THR A 132 12.68 -2.39 -22.45
N ASN A 133 13.70 -3.02 -21.86
CA ASN A 133 14.49 -4.09 -22.48
C ASN A 133 13.87 -5.50 -22.30
N LEU A 134 12.80 -5.63 -21.50
CA LEU A 134 12.16 -6.91 -21.20
C LEU A 134 11.16 -7.34 -22.29
N PRO A 135 11.02 -8.64 -22.56
CA PRO A 135 10.02 -9.12 -23.51
C PRO A 135 8.59 -8.98 -22.95
N PRO A 136 7.56 -8.80 -23.81
CA PRO A 136 6.20 -8.51 -23.37
C PRO A 136 5.57 -9.57 -22.46
N ASP A 137 5.94 -10.84 -22.64
CA ASP A 137 5.46 -12.00 -21.87
C ASP A 137 6.23 -12.24 -20.57
N HIS A 138 7.27 -11.47 -20.28
CA HIS A 138 8.02 -11.58 -19.03
C HIS A 138 7.12 -11.33 -17.83
N ALA A 139 6.98 -12.32 -16.96
CA ALA A 139 6.23 -12.21 -15.71
C ALA A 139 7.07 -11.49 -14.64
N VAL A 140 6.63 -10.29 -14.26
CA VAL A 140 7.28 -9.46 -13.24
C VAL A 140 6.97 -10.00 -11.84
N CYS A 141 5.69 -10.28 -11.56
CA CYS A 141 5.23 -10.86 -10.30
C CYS A 141 3.78 -11.36 -10.37
N ASP A 142 3.37 -12.08 -9.33
CA ASP A 142 1.96 -12.32 -9.02
C ASP A 142 1.42 -11.09 -8.28
N MET A 143 0.48 -10.37 -8.90
CA MET A 143 0.04 -9.06 -8.42
C MET A 143 -0.97 -9.19 -7.26
N PRO A 144 -0.66 -8.75 -6.03
CA PRO A 144 -1.64 -8.70 -4.96
C PRO A 144 -2.78 -7.70 -5.27
N PRO A 145 -3.96 -7.83 -4.63
CA PRO A 145 -4.34 -8.92 -3.72
C PRO A 145 -4.91 -10.16 -4.42
N GLY A 146 -5.26 -10.07 -5.71
CA GLY A 146 -5.86 -11.15 -6.50
C GLY A 146 -4.86 -12.12 -7.14
N PHE A 147 -3.56 -11.84 -7.05
CA PHE A 147 -2.47 -12.65 -7.62
C PHE A 147 -2.59 -12.95 -9.12
N GLY A 148 -3.16 -12.02 -9.90
CA GLY A 148 -3.06 -12.08 -11.36
C GLY A 148 -1.61 -11.94 -11.82
N ILE A 149 -1.23 -12.67 -12.87
CA ILE A 149 0.15 -12.61 -13.40
C ILE A 149 0.39 -11.27 -14.08
N ALA A 150 1.26 -10.43 -13.51
CA ALA A 150 1.67 -9.16 -14.08
C ALA A 150 2.81 -9.38 -15.08
N THR A 151 2.46 -9.52 -16.35
CA THR A 151 3.43 -9.48 -17.45
C THR A 151 3.78 -8.03 -17.81
N VAL A 152 4.92 -7.84 -18.47
CA VAL A 152 5.33 -6.52 -18.99
C VAL A 152 4.26 -5.93 -19.90
N GLU A 153 3.63 -6.72 -20.78
CA GLU A 153 2.53 -6.28 -21.63
C GLU A 153 1.32 -5.78 -20.84
N LYS A 154 0.90 -6.51 -19.80
CA LYS A 154 -0.24 -6.08 -18.95
C LYS A 154 0.08 -4.80 -18.17
N ILE A 155 1.32 -4.64 -17.70
CA ILE A 155 1.77 -3.40 -17.07
C ILE A 155 1.74 -2.26 -18.10
N ALA A 156 2.21 -2.50 -19.33
CA ALA A 156 2.20 -1.53 -20.41
C ALA A 156 0.76 -1.10 -20.79
N VAL A 157 -0.20 -2.03 -20.88
CA VAL A 157 -1.62 -1.73 -21.10
C VAL A 157 -2.15 -0.74 -20.06
N ASN A 158 -1.90 -1.01 -18.77
CA ASN A 158 -2.34 -0.13 -17.68
C ASN A 158 -1.62 1.22 -17.68
N ALA A 159 -0.33 1.23 -18.04
CA ALA A 159 0.43 2.46 -18.20
C ALA A 159 -0.11 3.32 -19.35
N VAL A 160 -0.47 2.73 -20.49
CA VAL A 160 -1.13 3.44 -21.59
C VAL A 160 -2.45 4.02 -21.12
N MET A 161 -3.29 3.24 -20.44
CA MET A 161 -4.60 3.70 -19.92
C MET A 161 -4.46 4.93 -19.01
N ALA A 162 -3.41 4.99 -18.19
CA ALA A 162 -3.10 6.13 -17.33
C ALA A 162 -2.62 7.38 -18.08
N GLY A 163 -2.24 7.25 -19.36
CA GLY A 163 -1.61 8.31 -20.15
C GLY A 163 -0.09 8.41 -19.96
N ALA A 164 0.56 7.30 -19.57
CA ALA A 164 2.01 7.25 -19.43
C ALA A 164 2.72 7.29 -20.79
N LYS A 165 4.03 7.58 -20.74
CA LYS A 165 4.94 7.50 -21.88
C LYS A 165 5.87 6.30 -21.71
N PRO A 166 6.51 5.81 -22.79
CA PRO A 166 7.46 4.69 -22.71
C PRO A 166 8.54 4.90 -21.64
N GLU A 167 9.11 6.11 -21.55
CA GLU A 167 10.13 6.47 -20.55
C GLU A 167 9.69 6.31 -19.08
N HIS A 168 8.38 6.28 -18.81
CA HIS A 168 7.83 6.04 -17.46
C HIS A 168 7.75 4.55 -17.11
N LEU A 169 7.70 3.67 -18.10
CA LEU A 169 7.40 2.24 -17.92
C LEU A 169 8.37 1.52 -16.97
N PRO A 170 9.70 1.74 -17.04
CA PRO A 170 10.65 1.13 -16.10
C PRO A 170 10.34 1.41 -14.64
N VAL A 171 9.89 2.62 -14.32
CA VAL A 171 9.52 3.02 -12.96
C VAL A 171 8.28 2.26 -12.49
N VAL A 172 7.28 2.10 -13.37
CA VAL A 172 6.05 1.35 -13.07
C VAL A 172 6.35 -0.13 -12.87
N ILE A 173 7.18 -0.74 -13.73
CA ILE A 173 7.61 -2.14 -13.58
C ILE A 173 8.32 -2.36 -12.24
N ALA A 174 9.28 -1.49 -11.90
CA ALA A 174 10.02 -1.57 -10.65
C ALA A 174 9.09 -1.40 -9.42
N ALA A 175 8.13 -0.46 -9.48
CA ALA A 175 7.18 -0.24 -8.40
C ALA A 175 6.25 -1.44 -8.19
N VAL A 176 5.76 -2.05 -9.29
CA VAL A 176 4.97 -3.29 -9.25
C VAL A 176 5.77 -4.42 -8.62
N LYS A 177 7.04 -4.58 -9.01
CA LYS A 177 7.92 -5.58 -8.44
C LYS A 177 8.16 -5.35 -6.94
N ALA A 178 8.40 -4.10 -6.54
CA ALA A 178 8.58 -3.72 -5.14
C ALA A 178 7.35 -4.04 -4.29
N LEU A 179 6.14 -3.68 -4.75
CA LEU A 179 4.88 -3.98 -4.06
C LEU A 179 4.71 -5.47 -3.75
N SER A 180 5.03 -6.33 -4.71
CA SER A 180 4.94 -7.80 -4.56
C SER A 180 5.87 -8.38 -3.49
N LYS A 181 6.88 -7.61 -3.05
CA LYS A 181 7.85 -8.01 -2.02
C LYS A 181 7.55 -7.38 -0.65
N ILE A 182 6.53 -6.53 -0.53
CA ILE A 182 6.23 -5.83 0.73
C ILE A 182 5.68 -6.82 1.76
N GLY A 183 6.31 -6.85 2.93
CA GLY A 183 5.89 -7.70 4.05
C GLY A 183 5.92 -9.20 3.72
N GLY A 184 5.35 -10.01 4.61
CA GLY A 184 5.38 -11.47 4.48
C GLY A 184 4.43 -12.06 3.43
N GLN A 185 3.49 -11.28 2.89
CA GLN A 185 2.47 -11.73 1.94
C GLN A 185 2.38 -10.84 0.68
N GLY A 186 3.47 -10.16 0.32
CA GLY A 186 3.57 -9.35 -0.89
C GLY A 186 2.49 -8.28 -1.00
N GLY A 187 2.30 -7.46 0.04
CA GLY A 187 1.35 -6.34 0.04
C GLY A 187 -0.13 -6.71 0.17
N LYS A 188 -0.53 -7.98 0.04
CA LYS A 188 -1.94 -8.42 0.10
C LYS A 188 -2.67 -7.97 1.37
N SER A 189 -2.07 -8.22 2.54
CA SER A 189 -2.66 -7.86 3.82
C SER A 189 -2.91 -6.36 3.96
N LEU A 190 -2.21 -5.55 3.16
CA LEU A 190 -2.28 -4.10 3.20
C LEU A 190 -3.39 -3.59 2.29
N LEU A 191 -3.45 -4.13 1.08
CA LEU A 191 -4.47 -3.77 0.09
C LEU A 191 -5.87 -4.26 0.50
N MET A 192 -5.97 -5.40 1.20
CA MET A 192 -7.24 -5.93 1.73
C MET A 192 -7.52 -5.49 3.18
N SER A 193 -6.83 -4.46 3.67
CA SER A 193 -7.03 -3.96 5.03
C SER A 193 -8.39 -3.27 5.17
N THR A 194 -8.98 -3.33 6.35
CA THR A 194 -10.15 -2.50 6.70
C THR A 194 -9.77 -1.06 7.06
N SER A 195 -8.47 -0.81 7.22
CA SER A 195 -7.88 0.51 7.50
C SER A 195 -7.32 1.15 6.22
N PRO A 196 -7.23 2.48 6.16
CA PRO A 196 -6.92 3.23 4.93
C PRO A 196 -5.43 3.18 4.56
N GLN A 197 -4.94 2.00 4.22
CA GLN A 197 -3.57 1.79 3.80
C GLN A 197 -3.41 2.15 2.32
N ALA A 198 -2.44 3.02 2.04
CA ALA A 198 -2.22 3.57 0.72
C ALA A 198 -0.72 3.58 0.37
N PRO A 199 -0.34 2.97 -0.77
CA PRO A 199 1.00 3.08 -1.30
C PRO A 199 1.41 4.54 -1.58
N LEU A 200 2.70 4.85 -1.40
CA LEU A 200 3.35 6.06 -1.84
C LEU A 200 4.68 5.67 -2.50
N LEU A 201 4.89 6.12 -3.75
CA LEU A 201 6.11 5.82 -4.49
C LEU A 201 7.11 6.96 -4.33
N ILE A 202 8.35 6.62 -3.98
CA ILE A 202 9.43 7.59 -3.86
C ILE A 202 10.59 7.15 -4.75
N VAL A 203 10.93 8.00 -5.72
CA VAL A 203 11.93 7.73 -6.74
C VAL A 203 13.20 8.50 -6.42
N ASN A 204 14.32 7.82 -6.61
CA ASN A 204 15.66 8.31 -6.35
C ASN A 204 16.56 8.11 -7.57
N GLY A 205 17.67 8.87 -7.59
CA GLY A 205 18.72 8.75 -8.58
C GLY A 205 18.46 9.49 -9.89
N PRO A 206 19.32 9.30 -10.90
CA PRO A 206 19.34 10.10 -12.13
C PRO A 206 18.03 10.11 -12.91
N VAL A 207 17.23 9.05 -12.83
CA VAL A 207 15.93 8.96 -13.52
C VAL A 207 14.97 10.10 -13.14
N THR A 208 15.06 10.62 -11.92
CA THR A 208 14.19 11.70 -11.43
C THR A 208 14.31 12.95 -12.31
N LYS A 209 15.54 13.35 -12.64
CA LYS A 209 15.83 14.51 -13.50
C LYS A 209 15.51 14.22 -14.97
N ASN A 210 15.80 13.00 -15.44
CA ASN A 210 15.55 12.59 -16.82
C ASN A 210 14.05 12.61 -17.16
N LEU A 211 13.21 12.16 -16.23
CA LEU A 211 11.76 12.14 -16.41
C LEU A 211 11.08 13.46 -16.00
N GLY A 212 11.79 14.35 -15.29
CA GLY A 212 11.21 15.57 -14.75
C GLY A 212 10.23 15.32 -13.59
N LEU A 213 10.51 14.31 -12.76
CA LEU A 213 9.77 14.10 -11.52
C LEU A 213 9.99 15.28 -10.57
N ASN A 214 8.90 15.83 -10.03
CA ASN A 214 8.98 16.95 -9.12
C ASN A 214 9.21 16.47 -7.68
N ALA A 215 10.24 17.04 -7.05
CA ALA A 215 10.60 16.80 -5.66
C ALA A 215 10.21 17.95 -4.70
N ARG A 216 9.55 19.00 -5.21
CA ARG A 216 9.20 20.20 -4.43
C ARG A 216 7.79 20.09 -3.86
N SER A 217 6.84 20.89 -4.33
CA SER A 217 5.41 20.74 -4.03
C SER A 217 4.87 19.45 -4.67
N ALA A 218 5.42 18.31 -4.28
CA ALA A 218 5.44 17.05 -5.02
C ALA A 218 4.18 16.22 -4.80
N LEU A 219 3.47 16.45 -3.69
CA LEU A 219 2.20 15.82 -3.38
C LEU A 219 1.05 16.68 -3.92
N GLY A 220 0.29 16.11 -4.86
CA GLY A 220 -0.90 16.74 -5.40
C GLY A 220 -0.84 17.00 -6.91
N PRO A 221 -1.93 17.54 -7.49
CA PRO A 221 -2.03 17.71 -8.93
C PRO A 221 -1.28 18.96 -9.41
N GLY A 222 -1.00 19.03 -10.72
CA GLY A 222 -0.49 20.24 -11.36
C GLY A 222 0.44 19.93 -12.53
N ARG A 223 0.80 20.96 -13.28
CA ARG A 223 1.74 20.85 -14.41
C ARG A 223 3.07 20.22 -13.98
N ASP A 224 3.63 20.70 -12.88
CA ASP A 224 4.93 20.23 -12.39
C ASP A 224 4.85 18.81 -11.82
N ASN A 225 3.65 18.37 -11.40
CA ASN A 225 3.40 17.01 -10.91
C ASN A 225 2.76 16.11 -11.97
N GLN A 226 2.80 16.48 -13.25
CA GLN A 226 2.18 15.68 -14.30
C GLN A 226 2.78 14.27 -14.34
N VAL A 227 4.11 14.16 -14.34
CA VAL A 227 4.83 12.87 -14.37
C VAL A 227 4.58 12.09 -13.08
N ASN A 228 4.67 12.76 -11.92
CA ASN A 228 4.34 12.24 -10.60
C ASN A 228 2.96 11.55 -10.58
N THR A 229 1.95 12.27 -11.05
CA THR A 229 0.55 11.83 -11.08
C THR A 229 0.36 10.65 -12.04
N ILE A 230 0.95 10.74 -13.24
CA ILE A 230 0.81 9.72 -14.28
C ILE A 230 1.45 8.39 -13.84
N ILE A 231 2.64 8.42 -13.25
CA ILE A 231 3.31 7.19 -12.78
C ILE A 231 2.53 6.56 -11.62
N GLY A 232 2.11 7.38 -10.64
CA GLY A 232 1.27 6.91 -9.54
C GLY A 232 -0.04 6.29 -10.01
N ARG A 233 -0.70 6.91 -11.00
CA ARG A 233 -1.92 6.39 -11.63
C ARG A 233 -1.69 5.11 -12.42
N ALA A 234 -0.61 5.03 -13.21
CA ALA A 234 -0.25 3.82 -13.95
C ALA A 234 -0.03 2.62 -13.02
N PHE A 235 0.70 2.85 -11.93
CA PHE A 235 0.89 1.87 -10.87
C PHE A 235 -0.45 1.47 -10.24
N ALA A 236 -1.35 2.42 -9.97
CA ALA A 236 -2.67 2.16 -9.44
C ALA A 236 -3.55 1.27 -10.34
N LEU A 237 -3.57 1.55 -11.64
CA LEU A 237 -4.31 0.73 -12.60
C LEU A 237 -3.75 -0.70 -12.68
N CYS A 238 -2.44 -0.90 -12.50
CA CYS A 238 -1.86 -2.24 -12.53
C CYS A 238 -2.44 -3.17 -11.45
N PHE A 239 -2.41 -2.79 -10.17
CA PHE A 239 -2.98 -3.66 -9.14
C PHE A 239 -4.51 -3.61 -9.06
N ARG A 240 -5.15 -2.59 -9.66
CA ARG A 240 -6.60 -2.61 -9.89
C ARG A 240 -6.98 -3.69 -10.91
N ASN A 241 -6.41 -3.63 -12.12
CA ASN A 241 -6.84 -4.46 -13.25
C ASN A 241 -6.19 -5.85 -13.28
N ILE A 242 -4.96 -5.98 -12.76
CA ILE A 242 -4.24 -7.27 -12.67
C ILE A 242 -4.44 -7.89 -11.28
N GLY A 243 -4.43 -7.06 -10.23
CA GLY A 243 -4.61 -7.51 -8.84
C GLY A 243 -6.07 -7.56 -8.39
N HIS A 244 -7.03 -7.16 -9.22
CA HIS A 244 -8.46 -7.11 -8.90
C HIS A 244 -8.80 -6.25 -7.67
N TRP A 245 -8.03 -5.19 -7.41
CA TRP A 245 -8.22 -4.32 -6.25
C TRP A 245 -9.37 -3.33 -6.43
N TYR A 246 -10.59 -3.80 -6.17
CA TYR A 246 -11.82 -3.04 -6.32
C TYR A 246 -12.48 -2.75 -4.96
N PRO A 247 -13.06 -1.54 -4.77
CA PRO A 247 -13.85 -1.20 -3.59
C PRO A 247 -14.93 -2.24 -3.28
N ASN A 248 -15.03 -2.66 -2.01
CA ASN A 248 -16.00 -3.65 -1.51
C ASN A 248 -15.86 -5.06 -2.13
N LYS A 249 -14.70 -5.39 -2.68
CA LYS A 249 -14.37 -6.75 -3.16
C LYS A 249 -13.02 -7.21 -2.61
N MET A 250 -11.98 -6.46 -2.96
CA MET A 250 -10.60 -6.73 -2.52
C MET A 250 -9.96 -5.50 -1.88
N ASP A 251 -10.54 -4.31 -2.08
CA ASP A 251 -10.32 -3.16 -1.22
C ASP A 251 -11.41 -3.15 -0.14
N MET A 252 -10.99 -3.32 1.12
CA MET A 252 -11.86 -3.52 2.27
C MET A 252 -11.93 -2.31 3.19
N ASP A 253 -11.44 -1.14 2.75
CA ASP A 253 -11.45 0.09 3.52
C ASP A 253 -12.83 0.34 4.14
N THR A 254 -12.88 0.54 5.46
CA THR A 254 -14.14 0.84 6.15
C THR A 254 -14.72 2.20 5.73
N ILE A 255 -13.84 3.17 5.46
CA ILE A 255 -14.20 4.54 5.07
C ILE A 255 -13.55 4.94 3.74
N GLY A 256 -12.25 4.66 3.55
CA GLY A 256 -11.48 5.10 2.39
C GLY A 256 -10.41 6.14 2.74
N THR A 257 -9.56 6.48 1.77
CA THR A 257 -8.64 7.62 1.86
C THR A 257 -8.32 8.23 0.50
N SER A 258 -8.13 9.55 0.47
CA SER A 258 -7.63 10.28 -0.70
C SER A 258 -6.26 9.78 -1.17
N ARG A 259 -5.45 9.19 -0.29
CA ARG A 259 -4.12 8.68 -0.62
C ARG A 259 -4.15 7.51 -1.61
N LYS A 260 -5.30 6.87 -1.82
CA LYS A 260 -5.48 5.86 -2.89
C LYS A 260 -5.48 6.46 -4.30
N PHE A 261 -5.49 7.78 -4.44
CA PHE A 261 -4.92 8.46 -5.61
C PHE A 261 -3.40 8.45 -5.51
N ILE A 262 -2.81 7.28 -5.77
CA ILE A 262 -1.41 7.00 -5.50
C ILE A 262 -0.52 8.07 -6.14
N GLN A 263 0.38 8.63 -5.33
CA GLN A 263 1.35 9.61 -5.76
C GLN A 263 2.71 8.94 -5.98
N CYS A 264 3.45 9.45 -6.96
CA CYS A 264 4.85 9.15 -7.16
C CYS A 264 5.64 10.44 -7.03
N ILE A 265 6.59 10.50 -6.11
CA ILE A 265 7.39 11.70 -5.85
C ILE A 265 8.88 11.40 -6.03
N ALA A 266 9.69 12.45 -6.23
CA ALA A 266 11.14 12.33 -6.17
C ALA A 266 11.67 12.87 -4.83
N GLU A 267 12.79 12.31 -4.36
CA GLU A 267 13.59 12.97 -3.34
C GLU A 267 14.31 14.20 -3.93
N ASN A 268 14.40 15.28 -3.16
CA ASN A 268 15.11 16.50 -3.52
C ASN A 268 16.60 16.36 -3.15
N GLU A 269 17.29 15.47 -3.85
CA GLU A 269 18.68 15.07 -3.55
C GLU A 269 19.64 16.27 -3.60
N ASP A 270 19.44 17.20 -4.53
CA ASP A 270 20.28 18.41 -4.68
C ASP A 270 20.15 19.40 -3.51
N ALA A 271 19.06 19.31 -2.73
CA ALA A 271 18.81 20.18 -1.58
C ALA A 271 19.07 19.48 -0.24
N SER A 272 19.41 18.18 -0.27
CA SER A 272 19.68 17.37 0.91
C SER A 272 21.09 17.62 1.45
N PRO A 273 21.27 17.70 2.79
CA PRO A 273 22.59 17.68 3.40
C PRO A 273 23.16 16.26 3.59
N TRP A 274 22.37 15.22 3.27
CA TRP A 274 22.71 13.82 3.45
C TRP A 274 22.60 13.04 2.14
N ASP A 275 23.17 11.84 2.12
CA ASP A 275 22.99 10.89 1.02
C ASP A 275 21.49 10.60 0.79
N PRO A 276 21.07 10.38 -0.46
CA PRO A 276 19.70 10.06 -0.81
C PRO A 276 19.28 8.67 -0.30
N PHE A 277 17.98 8.44 -0.14
CA PHE A 277 17.45 7.24 0.50
C PHE A 277 17.93 5.93 -0.14
N HIS A 278 18.02 5.87 -1.46
CA HIS A 278 18.52 4.66 -2.14
C HIS A 278 19.95 4.28 -1.74
N VAL A 279 20.80 5.26 -1.43
CA VAL A 279 22.15 5.01 -0.92
C VAL A 279 22.11 4.45 0.50
N ASP A 280 21.19 4.94 1.33
CA ASP A 280 20.94 4.35 2.66
C ASP A 280 20.47 2.88 2.55
N GLN A 281 19.83 2.50 1.43
CA GLN A 281 19.40 1.13 1.12
C GLN A 281 20.50 0.27 0.46
N GLY A 282 21.70 0.82 0.27
CA GLY A 282 22.86 0.10 -0.28
C GLY A 282 23.01 0.17 -1.81
N PHE A 283 22.20 0.97 -2.49
CA PHE A 283 22.41 1.28 -3.91
C PHE A 283 23.48 2.36 -4.09
N LYS A 284 24.05 2.46 -5.29
CA LYS A 284 25.02 3.51 -5.61
C LYS A 284 24.31 4.81 -5.97
N ALA A 285 24.96 5.95 -5.72
CA ALA A 285 24.42 7.28 -6.02
C ALA A 285 24.09 7.52 -7.51
N ASN A 286 24.62 6.69 -8.42
CA ASN A 286 24.33 6.76 -9.85
C ASN A 286 23.29 5.72 -10.32
N GLU A 287 22.74 4.93 -9.40
CA GLU A 287 21.68 3.97 -9.68
C GLU A 287 20.31 4.63 -9.39
N SER A 288 19.32 4.33 -10.22
CA SER A 288 17.96 4.81 -10.01
C SER A 288 17.11 3.75 -9.32
N THR A 289 16.29 4.16 -8.35
CA THR A 289 15.41 3.23 -7.62
C THR A 289 14.02 3.81 -7.39
N VAL A 290 13.05 2.95 -7.18
CA VAL A 290 11.75 3.32 -6.59
C VAL A 290 11.55 2.56 -5.29
N SER A 291 11.13 3.29 -4.26
CA SER A 291 10.75 2.74 -2.96
C SER A 291 9.24 2.84 -2.78
N VAL A 292 8.61 1.74 -2.36
CA VAL A 292 7.17 1.70 -2.10
C VAL A 292 6.94 1.71 -0.60
N PHE A 293 6.40 2.82 -0.11
CA PHE A 293 5.92 2.95 1.27
C PHE A 293 4.44 2.62 1.32
N VAL A 294 3.97 2.11 2.45
CA VAL A 294 2.54 1.99 2.73
C VAL A 294 2.22 2.87 3.93
N THR A 295 1.35 3.85 3.71
CA THR A 295 0.97 4.86 4.71
C THR A 295 -0.46 4.63 5.17
N ASP A 296 -0.77 4.95 6.43
CA ASP A 296 -2.14 4.86 6.98
C ASP A 296 -2.66 6.18 7.58
N GLY A 297 -1.86 7.25 7.51
CA GLY A 297 -2.27 8.63 7.79
C GLY A 297 -1.26 9.65 7.27
N GLU A 298 -1.55 10.93 7.47
CA GLU A 298 -0.64 12.04 7.15
C GLU A 298 -0.87 13.21 8.11
N LEU A 299 0.20 13.92 8.48
CA LEU A 299 0.18 15.07 9.36
C LEU A 299 1.15 16.15 8.86
N ASP A 300 0.70 17.41 8.82
CA ASP A 300 1.56 18.57 8.61
C ASP A 300 2.10 19.10 9.94
N ILE A 301 3.43 19.03 10.11
CA ILE A 301 4.16 19.55 11.26
C ILE A 301 4.90 20.82 10.84
N GLN A 302 4.46 21.93 11.42
CA GLN A 302 4.99 23.24 11.08
C GLN A 302 6.01 23.68 12.13
N ASP A 303 7.17 24.17 11.68
CA ASP A 303 8.17 24.78 12.55
C ASP A 303 8.75 26.04 11.92
N GLN A 304 8.27 27.21 12.32
CA GLN A 304 8.73 28.48 11.74
C GLN A 304 9.51 29.34 12.74
N GLY A 305 9.92 28.77 13.88
CA GLY A 305 10.60 29.49 14.95
C GLY A 305 11.93 28.89 15.36
N ASN A 306 12.09 27.56 15.28
CA ASN A 306 13.34 26.91 15.63
C ASN A 306 14.39 27.09 14.53
N HIS A 307 15.63 27.34 14.95
CA HIS A 307 16.80 27.48 14.07
C HIS A 307 17.98 26.62 14.54
N THR A 308 17.79 25.85 15.62
CA THR A 308 18.76 24.86 16.09
C THR A 308 18.32 23.47 15.64
N ALA A 309 19.29 22.59 15.34
CA ALA A 309 19.02 21.22 14.95
C ALA A 309 18.16 20.49 16.00
N GLU A 310 18.54 20.60 17.27
CA GLU A 310 17.78 20.00 18.37
C GLU A 310 16.35 20.54 18.47
N GLY A 311 16.14 21.86 18.29
CA GLY A 311 14.81 22.46 18.38
C GLY A 311 13.89 21.93 17.28
N LEU A 312 14.39 21.90 16.05
CA LEU A 312 13.69 21.35 14.89
C LEU A 312 13.37 19.85 15.08
N LEU A 313 14.36 19.05 15.48
CA LEU A 313 14.18 17.62 15.70
C LEU A 313 13.26 17.31 16.89
N LYS A 314 13.28 18.11 17.97
CA LYS A 314 12.35 17.96 19.10
C LYS A 314 10.90 18.21 18.66
N ASN A 315 10.65 19.22 17.83
CA ASN A 315 9.31 19.48 17.31
C ASN A 315 8.83 18.35 16.39
N LEU A 316 9.71 17.84 15.51
CA LEU A 316 9.41 16.67 14.69
C LEU A 316 9.15 15.40 15.50
N ALA A 317 9.94 15.17 16.55
CA ALA A 317 9.75 14.05 17.46
C ALA A 317 8.39 14.12 18.14
N TYR A 318 8.00 15.31 18.64
CA TYR A 318 6.68 15.53 19.20
C TYR A 318 5.56 15.27 18.19
N GLY A 319 5.67 15.80 16.97
CA GLY A 319 4.68 15.55 15.93
C GLY A 319 4.68 14.13 15.37
N SER A 320 5.63 13.27 15.76
CA SER A 320 5.67 11.85 15.39
C SER A 320 4.93 10.95 16.39
N ILE A 321 4.51 11.45 17.56
CA ILE A 321 3.92 10.62 18.63
C ILE A 321 2.47 10.22 18.42
N PHE A 322 1.77 10.79 17.44
CA PHE A 322 0.34 10.53 17.23
C PHE A 322 0.07 9.08 16.84
N GLY A 323 -1.12 8.59 17.20
CA GLY A 323 -1.57 7.24 16.91
C GLY A 323 -1.85 6.42 18.16
N THR A 324 -2.11 5.13 17.96
CA THR A 324 -2.32 4.15 19.02
C THR A 324 -1.18 3.13 19.03
N ARG A 325 -1.00 2.44 20.16
CA ARG A 325 0.00 1.38 20.30
C ARG A 325 -0.68 0.03 20.17
N SER A 326 -0.18 -0.85 19.29
CA SER A 326 -0.66 -2.23 19.22
C SER A 326 -0.07 -3.06 20.37
N LEU A 327 -0.91 -3.87 21.02
CA LEU A 327 -0.51 -4.84 22.04
C LEU A 327 -0.58 -6.30 21.54
N GLN A 328 -0.69 -6.50 20.22
CA GLN A 328 -0.92 -7.80 19.59
C GLN A 328 0.35 -8.56 19.20
N GLY A 329 1.53 -7.96 19.36
CA GLY A 329 2.82 -8.54 18.97
C GLY A 329 3.95 -8.01 19.84
N GLU A 330 5.11 -8.68 19.80
CA GLU A 330 6.34 -8.25 20.50
C GLU A 330 6.77 -6.84 20.07
N LYS A 331 6.53 -6.52 18.80
CA LYS A 331 6.59 -5.17 18.27
C LYS A 331 5.19 -4.57 18.23
N GLY A 332 5.11 -3.28 18.52
CA GLY A 332 3.86 -2.53 18.51
C GLY A 332 4.05 -1.08 18.09
N GLY A 333 5.30 -0.69 17.82
CA GLY A 333 5.66 0.61 17.28
C GLY A 333 5.22 0.72 15.84
N VAL A 334 4.98 1.96 15.46
CA VAL A 334 4.51 2.32 14.13
C VAL A 334 5.64 3.03 13.43
N GLU A 335 5.96 2.66 12.20
CA GLU A 335 7.05 3.29 11.45
C GLU A 335 6.62 4.71 11.01
N ARG A 336 7.59 5.56 10.66
CA ARG A 336 7.35 6.94 10.25
C ARG A 336 8.10 7.24 8.97
N LEU A 337 7.36 7.62 7.93
CA LEU A 337 7.93 8.32 6.79
C LEU A 337 7.84 9.83 7.06
N ILE A 338 9.00 10.50 7.01
CA ILE A 338 9.16 11.93 7.24
C ILE A 338 9.66 12.57 5.96
N LEU A 339 8.78 13.34 5.31
CA LEU A 339 9.14 14.19 4.18
C LEU A 339 9.59 15.55 4.70
N MET A 340 10.90 15.66 4.92
CA MET A 340 11.55 16.80 5.54
C MET A 340 11.92 17.86 4.48
N PRO A 341 11.42 19.10 4.59
CA PRO A 341 11.79 20.15 3.64
C PRO A 341 13.24 20.60 3.82
N PRO A 342 13.88 21.15 2.77
CA PRO A 342 15.26 21.64 2.84
C PRO A 342 15.51 22.64 3.96
N ASP A 343 14.53 23.49 4.30
CA ASP A 343 14.60 24.48 5.37
C ASP A 343 14.70 23.86 6.78
N VAL A 344 14.37 22.58 6.93
CA VAL A 344 14.54 21.82 8.17
C VAL A 344 15.80 20.96 8.07
N ALA A 345 15.98 20.25 6.95
CA ALA A 345 17.11 19.35 6.76
C ALA A 345 18.46 20.09 6.80
N ARG A 346 18.60 21.20 6.04
CA ARG A 346 19.88 21.91 5.92
C ARG A 346 20.40 22.45 7.25
N PRO A 347 19.60 23.15 8.10
CA PRO A 347 20.06 23.53 9.43
C PRO A 347 20.52 22.34 10.27
N VAL A 348 19.76 21.24 10.26
CA VAL A 348 20.09 20.02 11.02
C VAL A 348 21.44 19.45 10.56
N GLY A 349 21.62 19.24 9.25
CA GLY A 349 22.88 18.74 8.68
C GLY A 349 24.06 19.68 8.89
N SER A 350 23.86 21.00 8.69
CA SER A 350 24.91 22.02 8.87
C SER A 350 25.41 22.15 10.32
N GLN A 351 24.60 21.73 11.30
CA GLN A 351 24.94 21.71 12.71
C GLN A 351 25.52 20.35 13.16
N GLY A 352 25.89 19.50 12.22
CA GLY A 352 26.68 18.28 12.47
C GLY A 352 25.87 17.01 12.68
N PHE A 353 24.54 17.04 12.56
CA PHE A 353 23.74 15.81 12.61
C PHE A 353 23.89 15.04 11.30
N SER A 354 24.34 13.78 11.40
CA SER A 354 24.13 12.80 10.32
C SER A 354 22.64 12.43 10.24
N LYS A 355 22.20 11.86 9.11
CA LYS A 355 20.82 11.38 8.98
C LYS A 355 20.49 10.34 10.05
N GLN A 356 21.42 9.44 10.35
CA GLN A 356 21.26 8.44 11.41
C GLN A 356 21.16 9.09 12.80
N ALA A 357 21.98 10.08 13.12
CA ALA A 357 21.89 10.80 14.39
C ALA A 357 20.54 11.55 14.53
N ALA A 358 20.00 12.07 13.42
CA ALA A 358 18.67 12.68 13.41
C ALA A 358 17.56 11.65 13.69
N LYS A 359 17.63 10.46 13.09
CA LYS A 359 16.71 9.33 13.36
C LYS A 359 16.77 8.89 14.82
N GLU A 360 17.97 8.72 15.36
CA GLU A 360 18.23 8.36 16.77
C GLU A 360 17.66 9.41 17.73
N PHE A 361 17.92 10.69 17.44
CA PHE A 361 17.40 11.79 18.24
C PHE A 361 15.87 11.84 18.22
N ILE A 362 15.24 11.65 17.05
CA ILE A 362 13.77 11.59 16.93
C ILE A 362 13.24 10.42 17.75
N HIS A 363 13.81 9.22 17.62
CA HIS A 363 13.37 8.05 18.38
C HIS A 363 13.51 8.24 19.90
N GLU A 364 14.59 8.85 20.37
CA GLU A 364 14.81 9.14 21.79
C GLU A 364 13.75 10.11 22.35
N HIS A 365 13.35 11.11 21.56
CA HIS A 365 12.44 12.18 21.99
C HIS A 365 10.96 11.93 21.63
N ALA A 366 10.67 11.06 20.66
CA ALA A 366 9.32 10.69 20.23
C ALA A 366 8.72 9.66 21.20
N ARG A 367 8.55 10.10 22.46
CA ARG A 367 8.00 9.29 23.54
C ARG A 367 6.57 9.69 23.85
N GLY A 368 5.71 8.69 24.06
CA GLY A 368 4.31 8.86 24.40
C GLY A 368 3.96 8.17 25.71
N SER A 369 2.86 8.61 26.32
CA SER A 369 2.23 7.88 27.43
C SER A 369 1.56 6.63 26.88
N LEU A 370 1.98 5.45 27.35
CA LEU A 370 1.36 4.17 26.96
C LEU A 370 -0.12 4.18 27.33
N GLY A 371 -0.45 4.62 28.55
CA GLY A 371 -1.83 4.76 29.01
C GLY A 371 -2.69 5.59 28.07
N LYS A 372 -2.20 6.72 27.54
CA LYS A 372 -2.95 7.51 26.54
C LYS A 372 -3.14 6.76 25.22
N MET A 373 -2.11 6.06 24.75
CA MET A 373 -2.16 5.33 23.48
C MET A 373 -3.09 4.12 23.50
N ILE A 374 -3.41 3.58 24.69
CA ILE A 374 -4.27 2.41 24.87
C ILE A 374 -5.52 2.68 25.71
N GLN A 375 -5.79 3.93 26.11
CA GLN A 375 -6.70 4.28 27.22
C GLN A 375 -8.09 3.64 27.14
N TYR A 376 -8.61 3.47 25.93
CA TYR A 376 -9.95 2.94 25.68
C TYR A 376 -9.94 1.55 25.01
N MET A 377 -8.77 0.92 24.94
CA MET A 377 -8.67 -0.47 24.51
C MET A 377 -8.96 -1.40 25.70
N PRO A 378 -9.82 -2.41 25.53
CA PRO A 378 -9.97 -3.43 26.56
C PRO A 378 -8.62 -4.18 26.71
N LEU A 379 -8.18 -4.37 27.94
CA LEU A 379 -7.00 -5.19 28.26
C LEU A 379 -7.37 -6.60 28.71
N GLU A 380 -8.60 -6.81 29.17
CA GLU A 380 -9.10 -8.07 29.71
C GLU A 380 -9.99 -8.84 28.72
N GLY A 381 -10.29 -10.10 29.04
CA GLY A 381 -11.25 -10.93 28.29
C GLY A 381 -10.70 -11.41 26.94
N GLU A 382 -11.47 -11.23 25.88
CA GLU A 382 -11.09 -11.62 24.50
C GLU A 382 -10.20 -10.58 23.81
N ALA A 383 -9.73 -9.57 24.53
CA ALA A 383 -8.78 -8.59 24.02
C ALA A 383 -7.51 -9.28 23.50
N ARG A 384 -7.04 -8.86 22.33
CA ARG A 384 -5.81 -9.39 21.74
C ARG A 384 -4.59 -8.72 22.37
N VAL A 385 -4.29 -9.09 23.60
CA VAL A 385 -3.10 -8.67 24.35
C VAL A 385 -2.16 -9.86 24.44
N THR A 386 -0.98 -9.75 23.86
CA THR A 386 0.05 -10.80 23.95
C THR A 386 0.59 -10.93 25.38
N GLU A 387 1.12 -12.10 25.71
CA GLU A 387 1.55 -12.46 27.07
C GLU A 387 2.48 -11.43 27.72
N HIS A 388 3.43 -10.86 26.97
CA HIS A 388 4.37 -9.86 27.47
C HIS A 388 3.75 -8.50 27.84
N TRP A 389 2.49 -8.22 27.45
CA TRP A 389 1.74 -7.01 27.82
C TRP A 389 0.72 -7.24 28.94
N LYS A 390 0.45 -8.48 29.35
CA LYS A 390 -0.61 -8.79 30.33
C LYS A 390 -0.41 -8.17 31.71
N TRP A 391 0.83 -7.82 32.07
CA TRP A 391 1.10 -7.12 33.33
C TRP A 391 0.40 -5.76 33.43
N LEU A 392 0.01 -5.15 32.28
CA LEU A 392 -0.76 -3.89 32.23
C LEU A 392 -2.14 -4.01 32.87
N GLU A 393 -2.76 -5.20 32.86
CA GLU A 393 -4.09 -5.45 33.47
C GLU A 393 -4.10 -5.17 34.98
N ASN A 394 -2.93 -5.25 35.63
CA ASN A 394 -2.82 -5.06 37.08
C ASN A 394 -2.50 -3.60 37.49
N LEU A 395 -2.50 -2.68 36.54
CA LEU A 395 -2.18 -1.28 36.78
C LEU A 395 -3.43 -0.40 36.87
N SER A 396 -3.40 0.55 37.79
CA SER A 396 -4.35 1.66 37.79
C SER A 396 -4.18 2.55 36.55
N GLU A 397 -5.23 3.30 36.19
CA GLU A 397 -5.19 4.26 35.09
C GLU A 397 -4.03 5.25 35.23
N GLN A 398 -3.78 5.78 36.43
CA GLN A 398 -2.66 6.72 36.66
C GLN A 398 -1.30 6.05 36.41
N GLN A 399 -1.10 4.81 36.86
CA GLN A 399 0.14 4.08 36.60
C GLN A 399 0.34 3.83 35.10
N LEU A 400 -0.73 3.54 34.35
CA LEU A 400 -0.66 3.41 32.89
C LEU A 400 -0.28 4.73 32.22
N LEU A 401 -0.87 5.84 32.68
CA LEU A 401 -0.59 7.19 32.15
C LEU A 401 0.87 7.60 32.40
N ASP A 402 1.45 7.18 33.52
CA ASP A 402 2.83 7.50 33.90
C ASP A 402 3.89 6.69 33.12
N ILE A 403 3.49 5.59 32.46
CA ILE A 403 4.39 4.81 31.60
C ILE A 403 4.70 5.60 30.33
N SER A 404 5.95 6.06 30.20
CA SER A 404 6.47 6.66 28.97
C SER A 404 7.28 5.64 28.16
N ILE A 405 6.88 5.42 26.90
CA ILE A 405 7.59 4.55 25.96
C ILE A 405 7.97 5.30 24.68
N PRO A 406 9.03 4.87 23.97
CA PRO A 406 9.23 5.26 22.58
C PRO A 406 8.01 4.84 21.73
N VAL A 407 7.61 5.69 20.78
CA VAL A 407 6.52 5.38 19.85
C VAL A 407 6.99 4.47 18.71
N LEU A 408 8.20 4.69 18.23
CA LEU A 408 8.92 3.81 17.30
C LEU A 408 9.60 2.67 18.07
N ASP A 409 9.79 1.50 17.48
CA ASP A 409 10.50 0.40 18.14
C ASP A 409 12.03 0.51 17.95
N SER A 410 12.45 1.15 16.86
CA SER A 410 13.85 1.41 16.50
C SER A 410 13.99 2.80 15.88
N PRO A 411 15.16 3.46 15.98
CA PRO A 411 15.46 4.61 15.13
C PRO A 411 15.38 4.29 13.64
N ASP A 412 15.57 3.03 13.24
CA ASP A 412 15.46 2.60 11.84
C ASP A 412 14.02 2.57 11.31
N ASP A 413 13.03 2.63 12.20
CA ASP A 413 11.62 2.79 11.83
C ASP A 413 11.29 4.26 11.46
N CYS A 414 12.29 5.15 11.45
CA CYS A 414 12.17 6.55 11.04
C CYS A 414 12.84 6.76 9.68
N TYR A 415 12.05 6.91 8.62
CA TYR A 415 12.55 7.16 7.27
C TYR A 415 12.52 8.65 6.98
N ILE A 416 13.69 9.28 6.89
CA ILE A 416 13.83 10.71 6.58
C ILE A 416 14.24 10.89 5.13
N MET A 417 13.45 11.65 4.38
CA MET A 417 13.71 12.00 2.99
C MET A 417 13.55 13.50 2.79
N VAL A 418 14.46 14.11 2.03
CA VAL A 418 14.37 15.54 1.77
C VAL A 418 13.42 15.78 0.60
N VAL A 419 12.26 16.38 0.85
CA VAL A 419 11.23 16.68 -0.16
C VAL A 419 10.62 18.02 0.17
N GLY A 420 10.25 18.82 -0.83
CA GLY A 420 9.59 20.10 -0.60
C GLY A 420 10.34 21.30 -1.16
N ALA A 421 9.68 22.44 -1.05
CA ALA A 421 10.27 23.76 -1.30
C ALA A 421 10.89 24.34 -0.02
N ASP A 422 11.49 25.53 -0.12
CA ASP A 422 12.15 26.22 0.99
C ASP A 422 11.12 26.83 1.96
N ARG A 423 10.45 25.97 2.75
CA ARG A 423 9.67 26.31 3.95
C ARG A 423 9.60 25.13 4.91
N ALA A 424 9.71 25.41 6.21
CA ALA A 424 9.63 24.40 7.27
C ALA A 424 8.18 23.93 7.56
N LYS A 425 7.63 23.16 6.61
CA LYS A 425 6.38 22.39 6.68
C LYS A 425 6.72 20.93 6.41
N THR A 426 6.80 20.12 7.46
CA THR A 426 7.22 18.72 7.36
C THR A 426 6.00 17.84 7.33
N ALA A 427 5.90 16.95 6.34
CA ALA A 427 4.84 15.94 6.32
C ALA A 427 5.32 14.66 6.99
N VAL A 428 4.53 14.14 7.93
CA VAL A 428 4.80 12.87 8.62
C VAL A 428 3.65 11.91 8.37
N PHE A 429 4.00 10.72 7.91
CA PHE A 429 3.08 9.62 7.65
C PHE A 429 3.40 8.50 8.63
N PRO A 430 2.44 7.99 9.41
CA PRO A 430 2.61 6.65 9.94
C PRO A 430 2.63 5.69 8.76
N SER A 431 3.61 4.80 8.78
CA SER A 431 3.88 3.86 7.72
C SER A 431 4.11 2.47 8.29
N GLY A 432 3.96 1.47 7.44
CA GLY A 432 4.28 0.10 7.79
C GLY A 432 3.65 -0.90 6.83
N PRO A 433 4.29 -2.05 6.63
CA PRO A 433 5.61 -2.43 7.11
C PRO A 433 6.72 -1.67 6.37
N ALA A 434 7.98 -1.95 6.72
CA ALA A 434 9.18 -1.43 6.06
C ALA A 434 9.04 -1.37 4.53
N PRO A 435 9.50 -0.27 3.90
CA PRO A 435 9.38 -0.09 2.47
C PRO A 435 10.25 -1.10 1.74
N VAL A 436 9.88 -1.39 0.49
CA VAL A 436 10.74 -2.13 -0.43
C VAL A 436 11.27 -1.19 -1.50
N THR A 437 12.59 -1.23 -1.71
CA THR A 437 13.29 -0.49 -2.76
C THR A 437 13.69 -1.44 -3.88
N GLU A 438 13.35 -1.08 -5.12
CA GLU A 438 13.69 -1.81 -6.33
C GLU A 438 14.50 -0.92 -7.28
N GLY A 439 15.57 -1.48 -7.85
CA GLY A 439 16.37 -0.80 -8.88
C GLY A 439 15.60 -0.67 -10.20
N ILE A 440 15.61 0.52 -10.79
CA ILE A 440 14.89 0.84 -12.03
C ILE A 440 15.76 0.55 -13.27
N ASP A 441 17.07 0.79 -13.18
CA ASP A 441 17.96 0.81 -14.36
C ASP A 441 17.98 -0.51 -15.12
N GLN A 442 17.78 -1.64 -14.42
CA GLN A 442 17.71 -2.98 -15.02
C GLN A 442 16.55 -3.16 -16.02
N TYR A 443 15.51 -2.31 -15.93
CA TYR A 443 14.32 -2.36 -16.79
C TYR A 443 14.36 -1.36 -17.94
N MET A 444 15.40 -0.53 -18.03
CA MET A 444 15.56 0.46 -19.10
C MET A 444 16.14 -0.16 -20.38
N PRO A 445 15.86 0.42 -21.57
CA PRO A 445 16.36 -0.06 -22.86
C PRO A 445 17.89 -0.09 -23.01
#